data_AF-A0A1F9PFH7-F1
#
_entry.id   AF-A0A1F9PFH7-F1
#
_cell.length_a   1.000
_cell.length_b   1.000
_cell.length_c   1.000
_cell.angle_alpha   90.00
_cell.angle_beta   90.00
_cell.angle_gamma   90.00
#
_symmetry.space_group_name_H-M   'P 1'
#
loop_
_entity.id
_entity.type
_entity.pdbx_description
1 polymer ?
#
loop_
_entity_poly.entity_id
_entity_poly.type
_entity_poly.pdbx_seq_one_letter_code
_entity_poly.pdbx_strand_id
1 'polypeptide(L)'
;MSFTKGLLLSSVLTIMLSTVAFGAEPAAQKPTLSNADCVKCHSAAPADIAANGVAHKTNVTCQDCHAGHPPTVKKIIPLCSQCHDGKPHYKLTGCNRCHNNPHTPKVIKLANNITEECLSCHSQQIVKLKQVKSKHTNLACSFCHNVHGKIPACTQCHKPHSPDMTAAECKRCHQAHMPTAVTYASDTPNKMCASCHKKAFDLLTTSDTKHKSVNCVTCHKDKHKMMPTCQSCHGTPHPAGMLSRFPKCGDCHSIAHSLNRWDSGAKKEAAPAAQPKKVIKKK
;
A
#
# COMPACT_ATOMS: atom_id res chain seq x y z
N MET A 1 3.25 37.76 -119.76
CA MET A 1 1.80 37.50 -119.91
C MET A 1 1.24 37.38 -118.49
N SER A 2 0.95 38.49 -117.80
CA SER A 2 -0.28 39.30 -117.85
C SER A 2 -1.53 38.44 -117.69
N PHE A 3 -2.20 38.52 -116.53
CA PHE A 3 -3.65 38.43 -116.27
C PHE A 3 -3.83 38.58 -114.73
N THR A 4 -3.98 39.80 -114.20
CA THR A 4 -5.24 40.46 -113.76
C THR A 4 -6.12 39.70 -112.75
N LYS A 5 -6.29 40.39 -111.61
CA LYS A 5 -7.53 40.65 -110.84
C LYS A 5 -8.32 39.47 -110.28
N GLY A 6 -8.46 39.49 -108.95
CA GLY A 6 -9.49 38.76 -108.22
C GLY A 6 -9.55 39.22 -106.77
N LEU A 7 -10.08 40.43 -106.54
CA LEU A 7 -10.44 40.94 -105.22
C LEU A 7 -11.67 40.16 -104.72
N LEU A 8 -11.49 39.30 -103.74
CA LEU A 8 -12.59 38.67 -102.99
C LEU A 8 -12.43 39.04 -101.52
N LEU A 9 -13.24 40.02 -101.11
CA LEU A 9 -13.59 40.28 -99.72
C LEU A 9 -14.19 39.00 -99.14
N SER A 10 -13.54 38.42 -98.14
CA SER A 10 -14.16 37.42 -97.27
C SER A 10 -14.00 37.87 -95.83
N SER A 11 -15.13 38.18 -95.23
CA SER A 11 -15.32 38.79 -93.93
C SER A 11 -14.67 37.99 -92.81
N VAL A 12 -13.69 38.60 -92.12
CA VAL A 12 -13.14 38.08 -90.87
C VAL A 12 -14.20 38.30 -89.78
N LEU A 13 -15.01 37.28 -89.54
CA LEU A 13 -15.89 37.23 -88.37
C LEU A 13 -15.05 36.78 -87.17
N THR A 14 -14.44 37.74 -86.48
CA THR A 14 -13.73 37.52 -85.21
C THR A 14 -14.75 37.16 -84.13
N ILE A 15 -15.06 35.87 -83.98
CA ILE A 15 -15.79 35.36 -82.83
C ILE A 15 -14.85 35.52 -81.63
N MET A 16 -15.06 36.59 -80.85
CA MET A 16 -14.49 36.75 -79.52
C MET A 16 -15.10 35.66 -78.62
N LEU A 17 -14.47 34.50 -78.62
CA LEU A 17 -14.77 33.42 -77.71
C LEU A 17 -14.26 33.85 -76.33
N SER A 18 -15.12 34.50 -75.55
CA SER A 18 -14.90 34.74 -74.13
C SER A 18 -14.75 33.40 -73.45
N THR A 19 -13.52 32.91 -73.30
CA THR A 19 -13.19 31.79 -72.45
C THR A 19 -13.50 32.21 -71.03
N VAL A 20 -14.70 31.88 -70.56
CA VAL A 20 -15.02 31.93 -69.14
C VAL A 20 -14.20 30.81 -68.52
N ALA A 21 -13.00 31.16 -68.06
CA ALA A 21 -12.22 30.27 -67.22
C ALA A 21 -13.03 30.09 -65.94
N PHE A 22 -13.74 28.98 -65.83
CA PHE A 22 -14.20 28.48 -64.54
C PHE A 22 -12.94 28.17 -63.74
N GLY A 23 -12.43 29.18 -63.02
CA GLY A 23 -11.42 28.98 -62.00
C GLY A 23 -11.99 27.96 -61.03
N ALA A 24 -11.35 26.80 -60.92
CA ALA A 24 -11.66 25.84 -59.89
C ALA A 24 -11.56 26.58 -58.54
N GLU A 25 -12.67 26.68 -57.82
CA GLU A 25 -12.70 27.31 -56.53
C GLU A 25 -11.68 26.58 -55.63
N PRO A 26 -10.71 27.29 -55.04
CA PRO A 26 -9.72 26.64 -54.20
C PRO A 26 -10.45 25.91 -53.08
N ALA A 27 -10.15 24.62 -52.91
CA ALA A 27 -10.78 23.78 -51.90
C ALA A 27 -10.76 24.51 -50.55
N ALA A 28 -11.94 24.81 -50.01
CA ALA A 28 -12.08 25.55 -48.77
C ALA A 28 -11.24 24.87 -47.68
N GLN A 29 -10.25 25.60 -47.17
CA GLN A 29 -9.33 25.09 -46.16
C GLN A 29 -10.14 24.83 -44.89
N LYS A 30 -10.24 23.56 -44.49
CA LYS A 30 -10.98 23.19 -43.28
C LYS A 30 -10.37 23.93 -42.09
N PRO A 31 -11.18 24.59 -41.25
CA PRO A 31 -10.67 25.32 -40.10
C PRO A 31 -9.88 24.37 -39.20
N THR A 32 -8.65 24.77 -38.86
CA THR A 32 -7.78 24.01 -37.97
C THR A 32 -8.11 24.38 -36.53
N LEU A 33 -8.35 23.39 -35.67
CA LEU A 33 -8.64 23.61 -34.25
C LEU A 33 -7.40 24.14 -33.52
N SER A 34 -7.57 25.20 -32.73
CA SER A 34 -6.57 25.69 -31.78
C SER A 34 -6.85 25.16 -30.37
N ASN A 35 -5.87 25.22 -29.46
CA ASN A 35 -6.07 24.87 -28.05
C ASN A 35 -7.17 25.72 -27.37
N ALA A 36 -7.37 26.96 -27.82
CA ALA A 36 -8.43 27.83 -27.29
C ALA A 36 -9.84 27.38 -27.69
N ASP A 37 -9.97 26.56 -28.74
CA ASP A 37 -11.27 26.07 -29.20
C ASP A 37 -11.78 24.88 -28.37
N CYS A 38 -10.89 24.14 -27.71
CA CYS A 38 -11.23 22.93 -26.97
C CYS A 38 -12.31 23.18 -25.89
N VAL A 39 -12.24 24.31 -25.19
CA VAL A 39 -13.18 24.66 -24.11
C VAL A 39 -14.60 24.92 -24.62
N LYS A 40 -14.78 25.26 -25.91
CA LYS A 40 -16.10 25.52 -26.51
C LYS A 40 -16.98 24.26 -26.50
N CYS A 41 -16.37 23.07 -26.50
CA CYS A 41 -17.08 21.79 -26.47
C CYS A 41 -16.73 20.93 -25.23
N HIS A 42 -15.52 21.06 -24.70
CA HIS A 42 -15.05 20.34 -23.52
C HIS A 42 -14.81 21.31 -22.37
N SER A 43 -15.86 21.65 -21.62
CA SER A 43 -15.73 22.56 -20.47
C SER A 43 -15.13 21.88 -19.23
N ALA A 44 -15.39 20.58 -19.04
CA ALA A 44 -14.94 19.84 -17.87
C ALA A 44 -13.41 19.63 -17.82
N ALA A 45 -12.79 19.26 -18.95
CA ALA A 45 -11.35 18.96 -18.98
C ALA A 45 -10.46 20.17 -18.63
N PRO A 46 -10.67 21.37 -19.21
CA PRO A 46 -9.96 22.58 -18.80
C PRO A 46 -10.19 22.95 -17.33
N ALA A 47 -11.41 22.77 -16.80
CA ALA A 47 -11.71 23.02 -15.39
C ALA A 47 -10.95 22.05 -14.47
N ASP A 48 -10.92 20.76 -14.81
CA ASP A 48 -10.16 19.72 -14.13
C ASP A 48 -8.65 20.03 -14.11
N ILE A 49 -8.08 20.41 -15.26
CA ILE A 49 -6.66 20.81 -15.38
C ILE A 49 -6.39 22.05 -14.54
N ALA A 50 -7.29 23.04 -14.59
CA ALA A 50 -7.13 24.28 -13.84
C ALA A 50 -7.07 24.03 -12.33
N ALA A 51 -7.92 23.13 -11.84
CA ALA A 51 -8.02 22.74 -10.43
C ALA A 51 -6.90 21.78 -9.98
N ASN A 52 -6.58 20.76 -10.78
CA ASN A 52 -5.76 19.62 -10.34
C ASN A 52 -4.79 19.07 -11.41
N GLY A 53 -4.52 19.82 -12.50
CA GLY A 53 -3.69 19.37 -13.63
C GLY A 53 -2.19 19.27 -13.34
N VAL A 54 -1.69 19.95 -12.30
CA VAL A 54 -0.26 19.95 -11.95
C VAL A 54 0.58 20.34 -13.18
N ALA A 55 1.60 19.56 -13.56
CA ALA A 55 2.44 19.83 -14.72
C ALA A 55 1.65 19.77 -16.04
N HIS A 56 0.50 19.10 -16.09
CA HIS A 56 -0.34 19.09 -17.29
C HIS A 56 -1.00 20.45 -17.56
N LYS A 57 -1.01 21.35 -16.57
CA LYS A 57 -1.50 22.73 -16.73
C LYS A 57 -0.46 23.64 -17.40
N THR A 58 0.82 23.31 -17.31
CA THR A 58 1.91 24.23 -17.66
C THR A 58 2.87 23.69 -18.73
N ASN A 59 3.04 22.36 -18.82
CA ASN A 59 4.09 21.75 -19.63
C ASN A 59 3.56 21.07 -20.89
N VAL A 60 2.25 20.98 -21.04
CA VAL A 60 1.57 20.41 -22.21
C VAL A 60 0.32 21.22 -22.50
N THR A 61 -0.13 21.15 -23.75
CA THR A 61 -1.37 21.72 -24.25
C THR A 61 -2.36 20.61 -24.60
N CYS A 62 -3.60 20.97 -24.96
CA CYS A 62 -4.62 19.98 -25.31
C CYS A 62 -4.17 19.13 -26.51
N GLN A 63 -3.53 19.75 -27.50
CA GLN A 63 -3.08 19.07 -28.73
C GLN A 63 -1.82 18.21 -28.54
N ASP A 64 -1.00 18.47 -27.51
CA ASP A 64 0.15 17.61 -27.18
C ASP A 64 -0.28 16.23 -26.69
N CYS A 65 -1.50 16.12 -26.18
CA CYS A 65 -2.11 14.87 -25.74
C CYS A 65 -3.24 14.39 -26.66
N HIS A 66 -3.90 15.29 -27.40
CA HIS A 66 -5.01 14.93 -28.30
C HIS A 66 -4.62 15.16 -29.76
N ALA A 67 -4.13 14.10 -30.42
CA ALA A 67 -3.68 14.14 -31.82
C ALA A 67 -4.81 14.22 -32.87
N GLY A 68 -6.07 14.31 -32.42
CA GLY A 68 -7.23 14.50 -33.29
C GLY A 68 -8.56 14.11 -32.65
N HIS A 69 -9.61 14.00 -33.46
CA HIS A 69 -10.96 13.69 -32.99
C HIS A 69 -11.58 12.51 -33.76
N PRO A 70 -12.49 11.72 -33.14
CA PRO A 70 -13.26 10.70 -33.85
C PRO A 70 -14.21 11.32 -34.88
N PRO A 71 -14.53 10.62 -35.98
CA PRO A 71 -14.06 9.27 -36.32
C PRO A 71 -12.65 9.24 -36.97
N THR A 72 -12.09 10.39 -37.35
CA THR A 72 -10.83 10.50 -38.10
C THR A 72 -9.63 9.93 -37.32
N VAL A 73 -9.56 10.20 -36.02
CA VAL A 73 -8.53 9.67 -35.12
C VAL A 73 -9.18 8.84 -34.02
N LYS A 74 -8.92 7.54 -34.03
CA LYS A 74 -9.47 6.59 -33.05
C LYS A 74 -8.65 6.51 -31.75
N LYS A 75 -7.33 6.55 -31.87
CA LYS A 75 -6.39 6.54 -30.74
C LYS A 75 -5.87 7.96 -30.54
N ILE A 76 -6.64 8.75 -29.81
CA ILE A 76 -6.41 10.19 -29.67
C ILE A 76 -5.26 10.48 -28.70
N ILE A 77 -5.18 9.70 -27.62
CA ILE A 77 -4.26 9.92 -26.50
C ILE A 77 -3.01 9.05 -26.68
N PRO A 78 -1.79 9.63 -26.62
CA PRO A 78 -0.54 8.88 -26.70
C PRO A 78 -0.28 8.04 -25.44
N LEU A 79 0.72 7.17 -25.48
CA LEU A 79 1.15 6.43 -24.30
C LEU A 79 1.78 7.36 -23.27
N CYS A 80 1.39 7.22 -21.99
CA CYS A 80 1.94 8.02 -20.91
C CYS A 80 3.48 7.97 -20.83
N SER A 81 4.07 6.82 -21.18
CA SER A 81 5.52 6.60 -21.18
C SER A 81 6.29 7.39 -22.24
N GLN A 82 5.62 8.07 -23.18
CA GLN A 82 6.29 8.97 -24.12
C GLN A 82 6.80 10.24 -23.45
N CYS A 83 6.18 10.65 -22.34
CA CYS A 83 6.57 11.85 -21.57
C CYS A 83 6.97 11.52 -20.13
N HIS A 84 6.47 10.43 -19.55
CA HIS A 84 6.78 10.01 -18.19
C HIS A 84 7.80 8.87 -18.17
N ASP A 85 9.01 9.15 -17.66
CA ASP A 85 10.09 8.16 -17.55
C ASP A 85 11.05 8.48 -16.38
N GLY A 86 12.08 7.66 -16.18
CA GLY A 86 13.19 7.90 -15.24
C GLY A 86 12.99 7.30 -13.85
N LYS A 87 11.86 6.63 -13.58
CA LYS A 87 11.58 5.98 -12.29
C LYS A 87 10.91 4.62 -12.49
N PRO A 88 11.09 3.66 -11.55
CA PRO A 88 10.42 2.35 -11.62
C PRO A 88 8.91 2.44 -11.80
N HIS A 89 8.27 3.43 -11.17
CA HIS A 89 6.84 3.70 -11.30
C HIS A 89 6.39 3.94 -12.75
N TYR A 90 7.19 4.63 -13.56
CA TYR A 90 6.83 4.95 -14.95
C TYR A 90 6.99 3.75 -15.91
N LYS A 91 7.62 2.67 -15.46
CA LYS A 91 7.70 1.40 -16.19
C LYS A 91 6.44 0.53 -16.03
N LEU A 92 5.52 0.92 -15.13
CA LEU A 92 4.27 0.20 -14.91
C LEU A 92 3.33 0.35 -16.10
N THR A 93 2.59 -0.72 -16.41
CA THR A 93 1.50 -0.70 -17.38
C THR A 93 0.16 -0.39 -16.72
N GLY A 94 -0.82 0.11 -17.48
CA GLY A 94 -2.17 0.35 -16.96
C GLY A 94 -2.23 1.53 -15.98
N CYS A 95 -1.59 2.66 -16.32
CA CYS A 95 -1.51 3.87 -15.49
C CYS A 95 -2.90 4.33 -15.01
N ASN A 96 -3.91 4.18 -15.88
CA ASN A 96 -5.30 4.54 -15.62
C ASN A 96 -5.97 3.73 -14.50
N ARG A 97 -5.39 2.60 -14.06
CA ARG A 97 -5.91 1.85 -12.91
C ARG A 97 -5.79 2.63 -11.59
N CYS A 98 -4.92 3.64 -11.55
CA CYS A 98 -4.78 4.55 -10.42
C CYS A 98 -5.02 6.01 -10.84
N HIS A 99 -4.44 6.40 -11.99
CA HIS A 99 -4.55 7.71 -12.60
C HIS A 99 -5.72 7.74 -13.60
N ASN A 100 -6.94 7.55 -13.09
CA ASN A 100 -8.14 7.37 -13.91
C ASN A 100 -8.49 8.60 -14.77
N ASN A 101 -7.98 9.78 -14.42
CA ASN A 101 -8.21 11.01 -15.16
C ASN A 101 -6.85 11.71 -15.44
N PRO A 102 -6.36 11.70 -16.69
CA PRO A 102 -5.12 12.38 -17.06
C PRO A 102 -5.17 13.90 -16.87
N HIS A 103 -6.35 14.52 -16.80
CA HIS A 103 -6.50 15.95 -16.51
C HIS A 103 -6.32 16.27 -15.02
N THR A 104 -6.38 15.27 -14.14
CA THR A 104 -6.17 15.42 -12.70
C THR A 104 -5.17 14.38 -12.18
N PRO A 105 -3.93 14.34 -12.70
CA PRO A 105 -3.03 13.20 -12.56
C PRO A 105 -2.67 12.86 -11.10
N LYS A 106 -2.76 13.80 -10.15
CA LYS A 106 -2.52 13.53 -8.71
C LYS A 106 -3.79 13.19 -7.92
N VAL A 107 -4.97 13.29 -8.51
CA VAL A 107 -6.23 12.82 -7.91
C VAL A 107 -6.35 11.32 -8.16
N ILE A 108 -5.64 10.55 -7.34
CA ILE A 108 -5.48 9.10 -7.52
C ILE A 108 -6.66 8.36 -6.90
N LYS A 109 -7.26 7.45 -7.67
CA LYS A 109 -8.22 6.46 -7.15
C LYS A 109 -7.65 5.08 -7.41
N LEU A 110 -7.26 4.39 -6.35
CA LEU A 110 -6.62 3.08 -6.46
C LEU A 110 -7.62 2.03 -6.92
N ALA A 111 -7.24 1.23 -7.92
CA ALA A 111 -7.93 -0.01 -8.22
C ALA A 111 -7.80 -1.00 -7.07
N ASN A 112 -8.70 -1.98 -7.04
CA ASN A 112 -8.60 -3.11 -6.13
C ASN A 112 -7.54 -4.10 -6.60
N ASN A 113 -7.10 -4.94 -5.65
CA ASN A 113 -6.15 -6.03 -5.87
C ASN A 113 -4.83 -5.61 -6.54
N ILE A 114 -4.22 -4.52 -6.06
CA ILE A 114 -2.90 -4.04 -6.52
C ILE A 114 -1.83 -4.25 -5.45
N THR A 115 -0.67 -4.71 -5.89
CA THR A 115 0.52 -4.94 -5.06
C THR A 115 1.75 -4.46 -5.80
N GLU A 116 2.00 -4.99 -7.00
CA GLU A 116 3.21 -4.71 -7.78
C GLU A 116 3.40 -3.21 -8.06
N GLU A 117 2.29 -2.51 -8.32
CA GLU A 117 2.28 -1.06 -8.55
C GLU A 117 2.76 -0.30 -7.31
N CYS A 118 2.36 -0.75 -6.11
CA CYS A 118 2.79 -0.17 -4.85
C CYS A 118 4.29 -0.39 -4.62
N LEU A 119 4.82 -1.54 -5.05
CA LEU A 119 6.22 -1.91 -4.86
C LEU A 119 7.19 -1.07 -5.69
N SER A 120 6.70 -0.37 -6.73
CA SER A 120 7.50 0.61 -7.49
C SER A 120 8.10 1.72 -6.61
N CYS A 121 7.49 2.00 -5.46
CA CYS A 121 7.97 2.96 -4.45
C CYS A 121 8.11 2.35 -3.04
N HIS A 122 7.30 1.35 -2.69
CA HIS A 122 7.21 0.78 -1.33
C HIS A 122 7.79 -0.64 -1.22
N SER A 123 8.98 -0.87 -1.78
CA SER A 123 9.62 -2.20 -1.85
C SER A 123 9.88 -2.86 -0.48
N GLN A 124 10.15 -2.10 0.57
CA GLN A 124 10.49 -2.68 1.88
C GLN A 124 9.31 -3.32 2.60
N GLN A 125 8.07 -2.94 2.27
CA GLN A 125 6.90 -3.45 3.00
C GLN A 125 6.62 -4.93 2.65
N ILE A 126 6.85 -5.32 1.39
CA ILE A 126 6.70 -6.72 0.98
C ILE A 126 7.79 -7.61 1.57
N VAL A 127 9.01 -7.08 1.77
CA VAL A 127 10.10 -7.81 2.44
C VAL A 127 9.68 -8.19 3.85
N LYS A 128 9.13 -7.23 4.61
CA LYS A 128 8.61 -7.45 5.97
C LYS A 128 7.49 -8.49 6.02
N LEU A 129 6.49 -8.38 5.14
CA LEU A 129 5.37 -9.34 5.08
C LEU A 129 5.82 -10.75 4.71
N LYS A 130 6.87 -10.88 3.89
CA LYS A 130 7.45 -12.18 3.49
C LYS A 130 8.30 -12.79 4.60
N GLN A 131 9.04 -11.96 5.35
CA GLN A 131 9.87 -12.39 6.48
C GLN A 131 9.01 -12.86 7.66
N VAL A 132 7.97 -12.11 8.00
CA VAL A 132 7.05 -12.44 9.10
C VAL A 132 5.69 -12.79 8.53
N LYS A 133 5.56 -14.05 8.07
CA LYS A 133 4.35 -14.55 7.44
C LYS A 133 3.16 -14.48 8.39
N SER A 134 2.05 -13.96 7.88
CA SER A 134 0.75 -13.92 8.56
C SER A 134 -0.38 -13.99 7.54
N LYS A 135 -1.64 -13.94 7.98
CA LYS A 135 -2.78 -13.85 7.06
C LYS A 135 -2.70 -12.63 6.13
N HIS A 136 -2.05 -11.55 6.57
CA HIS A 136 -1.86 -10.35 5.76
C HIS A 136 -0.92 -10.55 4.57
N THR A 137 -0.02 -11.54 4.62
CA THR A 137 0.92 -11.84 3.53
C THR A 137 0.18 -12.26 2.25
N ASN A 138 -1.05 -12.75 2.36
CA ASN A 138 -1.89 -13.19 1.24
C ASN A 138 -2.84 -12.10 0.72
N LEU A 139 -2.83 -10.91 1.32
CA LEU A 139 -3.69 -9.80 0.92
C LEU A 139 -2.92 -8.87 -0.01
N ALA A 140 -3.60 -8.36 -1.04
CA ALA A 140 -3.06 -7.27 -1.85
C ALA A 140 -2.91 -5.99 -1.00
N CYS A 141 -1.94 -5.14 -1.35
CA CYS A 141 -1.67 -3.90 -0.60
C CYS A 141 -2.92 -3.01 -0.51
N SER A 142 -3.68 -2.91 -1.61
CA SER A 142 -4.91 -2.12 -1.69
C SER A 142 -6.06 -2.61 -0.81
N PHE A 143 -6.00 -3.84 -0.29
CA PHE A 143 -7.04 -4.36 0.60
C PHE A 143 -7.11 -3.53 1.88
N CYS A 144 -5.95 -3.17 2.43
CA CYS A 144 -5.86 -2.29 3.60
C CYS A 144 -5.63 -0.83 3.18
N HIS A 145 -4.81 -0.59 2.15
CA HIS A 145 -4.48 0.75 1.66
C HIS A 145 -5.34 1.14 0.45
N ASN A 146 -6.61 1.44 0.70
CA ASN A 146 -7.57 1.81 -0.34
C ASN A 146 -7.48 3.29 -0.77
N VAL A 147 -6.76 4.12 0.00
CA VAL A 147 -6.48 5.52 -0.33
C VAL A 147 -4.99 5.74 -0.29
N HIS A 148 -4.43 6.23 -1.40
CA HIS A 148 -2.99 6.48 -1.50
C HIS A 148 -2.55 7.52 -0.46
N GLY A 149 -1.45 7.22 0.26
CA GLY A 149 -0.95 8.07 1.35
C GLY A 149 -1.68 7.93 2.69
N LYS A 150 -2.81 7.20 2.75
CA LYS A 150 -3.53 6.94 4.00
C LYS A 150 -3.02 5.67 4.67
N ILE A 151 -2.72 5.77 5.97
CA ILE A 151 -2.41 4.62 6.82
C ILE A 151 -3.71 4.15 7.47
N PRO A 152 -4.19 2.92 7.19
CA PRO A 152 -5.39 2.39 7.82
C PRO A 152 -5.14 2.07 9.30
N ALA A 153 -6.20 2.14 10.09
CA ALA A 153 -6.15 1.71 11.49
C ALA A 153 -6.33 0.19 11.56
N CYS A 154 -5.55 -0.49 12.41
CA CYS A 154 -5.70 -1.93 12.66
C CYS A 154 -7.12 -2.27 13.14
N THR A 155 -7.74 -1.34 13.86
CA THR A 155 -9.08 -1.46 14.44
C THR A 155 -10.22 -1.46 13.42
N GLN A 156 -9.95 -1.21 12.13
CA GLN A 156 -10.94 -1.39 11.07
C GLN A 156 -11.36 -2.86 10.93
N CYS A 157 -10.50 -3.81 11.32
CA CYS A 157 -10.80 -5.24 11.27
C CYS A 157 -10.45 -6.00 12.56
N HIS A 158 -9.54 -5.48 13.39
CA HIS A 158 -9.08 -6.16 14.61
C HIS A 158 -9.66 -5.53 15.88
N LYS A 159 -10.10 -6.37 16.82
CA LYS A 159 -10.47 -5.92 18.16
C LYS A 159 -9.21 -5.73 19.02
N PRO A 160 -9.19 -4.71 19.91
CA PRO A 160 -8.11 -4.55 20.86
C PRO A 160 -8.09 -5.71 21.87
N HIS A 161 -6.94 -5.92 22.52
CA HIS A 161 -6.79 -7.00 23.52
C HIS A 161 -7.38 -6.62 24.89
N SER A 162 -7.70 -5.35 25.11
CA SER A 162 -8.44 -4.87 26.28
C SER A 162 -9.26 -3.62 25.94
N PRO A 163 -10.27 -3.25 26.74
CA PRO A 163 -11.09 -2.06 26.51
C PRO A 163 -10.28 -0.75 26.52
N ASP A 164 -9.17 -0.73 27.26
CA ASP A 164 -8.33 0.45 27.44
C ASP A 164 -7.29 0.65 26.31
N MET A 165 -7.19 -0.29 25.35
CA MET A 165 -6.23 -0.20 24.25
C MET A 165 -6.88 0.45 23.01
N THR A 166 -6.33 1.57 22.57
CA THR A 166 -6.71 2.23 21.31
C THR A 166 -5.81 1.80 20.15
N ALA A 167 -6.09 2.32 18.96
CA ALA A 167 -5.27 2.06 17.77
C ALA A 167 -3.81 2.54 17.92
N ALA A 168 -3.57 3.54 18.78
CA ALA A 168 -2.23 4.05 19.04
C ALA A 168 -1.37 3.01 19.79
N GLU A 169 -1.94 2.35 20.80
CA GLU A 169 -1.24 1.36 21.62
C GLU A 169 -0.91 0.09 20.85
N CYS A 170 -1.63 -0.23 19.78
CA CYS A 170 -1.35 -1.40 18.94
C CYS A 170 0.12 -1.42 18.48
N LYS A 171 0.65 -0.25 18.10
CA LYS A 171 2.02 -0.11 17.57
C LYS A 171 3.11 -0.27 18.63
N ARG A 172 2.77 -0.22 19.91
CA ARG A 172 3.71 -0.52 21.00
C ARG A 172 4.15 -1.98 20.97
N CYS A 173 3.28 -2.85 20.46
CA CYS A 173 3.52 -4.30 20.43
C CYS A 173 3.61 -4.88 19.02
N HIS A 174 2.79 -4.39 18.10
CA HIS A 174 2.67 -4.92 16.74
C HIS A 174 3.27 -3.94 15.74
N GLN A 175 4.19 -4.42 14.91
CA GLN A 175 4.69 -3.63 13.80
C GLN A 175 3.80 -3.79 12.56
N ALA A 176 3.52 -2.69 11.87
CA ALA A 176 2.90 -2.74 10.54
C ALA A 176 3.75 -3.63 9.60
N HIS A 177 3.06 -4.43 8.79
CA HIS A 177 3.68 -5.43 7.90
C HIS A 177 4.43 -6.58 8.60
N MET A 178 4.48 -6.63 9.94
CA MET A 178 5.01 -7.74 10.74
C MET A 178 4.14 -7.97 12.00
N PRO A 179 2.81 -8.09 11.88
CA PRO A 179 1.91 -7.99 13.04
C PRO A 179 2.10 -9.11 14.07
N THR A 180 2.68 -10.25 13.70
CA THR A 180 2.91 -11.38 14.63
C THR A 180 4.28 -11.33 15.31
N ALA A 181 5.20 -10.46 14.87
CA ALA A 181 6.46 -10.21 15.53
C ALA A 181 6.24 -9.21 16.67
N VAL A 182 5.76 -9.73 17.82
CA VAL A 182 5.48 -8.91 18.99
C VAL A 182 6.78 -8.39 19.60
N THR A 183 6.88 -7.07 19.73
CA THR A 183 7.94 -6.36 20.43
C THR A 183 7.35 -5.58 21.60
N TYR A 184 8.16 -4.95 22.44
CA TYR A 184 7.69 -4.01 23.45
C TYR A 184 8.88 -3.16 23.91
N ALA A 185 8.60 -1.95 24.38
CA ALA A 185 9.61 -1.07 24.96
C ALA A 185 9.88 -1.45 26.42
N SER A 186 11.06 -1.10 26.94
CA SER A 186 11.48 -1.34 28.33
C SER A 186 10.65 -0.57 29.36
N ASP A 187 9.84 0.40 28.93
CA ASP A 187 8.92 1.17 29.76
C ASP A 187 7.49 0.61 29.77
N THR A 188 7.25 -0.53 29.12
CA THR A 188 5.89 -1.07 28.95
C THR A 188 5.27 -1.47 30.30
N PRO A 189 4.12 -0.87 30.68
CA PRO A 189 3.46 -1.16 31.95
C PRO A 189 2.89 -2.58 32.02
N ASN A 190 2.90 -3.17 33.22
CA ASN A 190 2.37 -4.53 33.47
C ASN A 190 0.91 -4.70 33.03
N LYS A 191 0.09 -3.66 33.13
CA LYS A 191 -1.31 -3.68 32.69
C LYS A 191 -1.46 -3.98 31.19
N MET A 192 -0.51 -3.56 30.34
CA MET A 192 -0.53 -3.90 28.91
C MET A 192 -0.24 -5.39 28.69
N CYS A 193 0.64 -5.98 29.50
CA CYS A 193 0.91 -7.42 29.47
C CYS A 193 -0.31 -8.21 29.96
N ALA A 194 -1.04 -7.69 30.95
CA ALA A 194 -2.22 -8.33 31.53
C ALA A 194 -3.34 -8.58 30.50
N SER A 195 -3.41 -7.79 29.42
CA SER A 195 -4.34 -7.99 28.30
C SER A 195 -4.24 -9.39 27.67
N CYS A 196 -3.08 -10.05 27.76
CA CYS A 196 -2.90 -11.45 27.33
C CYS A 196 -2.45 -12.37 28.47
N HIS A 197 -1.73 -11.83 29.47
CA HIS A 197 -1.12 -12.57 30.56
C HIS A 197 -1.80 -12.32 31.91
N LYS A 198 -3.14 -12.27 31.93
CA LYS A 198 -3.93 -11.94 33.13
C LYS A 198 -3.53 -12.78 34.35
N LYS A 199 -3.41 -14.11 34.19
CA LYS A 199 -3.01 -15.01 35.29
C LYS A 199 -1.65 -14.65 35.90
N ALA A 200 -0.65 -14.36 35.07
CA ALA A 200 0.68 -13.97 35.57
C ALA A 200 0.65 -12.62 36.27
N PHE A 201 -0.10 -11.66 35.71
CA PHE A 201 -0.32 -10.35 36.31
C PHE A 201 -1.02 -10.45 37.67
N ASP A 202 -2.08 -11.25 37.77
CA ASP A 202 -2.83 -11.44 39.03
C ASP A 202 -1.95 -12.12 40.10
N LEU A 203 -1.18 -13.14 39.73
CA LEU A 203 -0.24 -13.80 40.64
C LEU A 203 0.83 -12.82 41.16
N LEU A 204 1.40 -12.01 40.26
CA LEU A 204 2.47 -11.07 40.61
C LEU A 204 1.95 -9.95 41.52
N THR A 205 0.79 -9.38 41.20
CA THR A 205 0.20 -8.25 41.95
C THR A 205 -0.31 -8.66 43.33
N THR A 206 -0.71 -9.93 43.49
CA THR A 206 -1.13 -10.46 44.79
C THR A 206 0.01 -11.06 45.60
N SER A 207 1.24 -11.16 45.05
CA SER A 207 2.42 -11.70 45.75
C SER A 207 2.89 -10.76 46.87
N ASP A 208 3.37 -11.34 47.97
CA ASP A 208 3.96 -10.58 49.08
C ASP A 208 5.43 -10.22 48.84
N THR A 209 6.04 -10.73 47.77
CA THR A 209 7.45 -10.50 47.47
C THR A 209 7.70 -9.14 46.81
N LYS A 210 8.94 -8.66 46.86
CA LYS A 210 9.37 -7.41 46.20
C LYS A 210 9.16 -7.42 44.67
N HIS A 211 9.02 -8.60 44.05
CA HIS A 211 8.77 -8.72 42.62
C HIS A 211 7.43 -8.10 42.21
N LYS A 212 6.45 -7.96 43.11
CA LYS A 212 5.15 -7.36 42.81
C LYS A 212 5.23 -5.95 42.20
N SER A 213 6.30 -5.22 42.53
CA SER A 213 6.56 -3.85 42.06
C SER A 213 7.49 -3.78 40.84
N VAL A 214 7.92 -4.92 40.30
CA VAL A 214 8.83 -5.00 39.15
C VAL A 214 8.00 -5.11 37.87
N ASN A 215 8.36 -4.31 36.85
CA ASN A 215 7.71 -4.40 35.56
C ASN A 215 8.04 -5.72 34.85
N CYS A 216 7.09 -6.30 34.12
CA CYS A 216 7.25 -7.54 33.36
C CYS A 216 8.47 -7.45 32.43
N VAL A 217 8.61 -6.31 31.75
CA VAL A 217 9.71 -6.03 30.82
C VAL A 217 11.08 -5.89 31.48
N THR A 218 11.15 -5.72 32.80
CA THR A 218 12.42 -5.76 33.54
C THR A 218 12.98 -7.19 33.57
N CYS A 219 12.12 -8.20 33.59
CA CYS A 219 12.55 -9.61 33.56
C CYS A 219 12.53 -10.16 32.13
N HIS A 220 11.48 -9.83 31.38
CA HIS A 220 11.28 -10.22 29.99
C HIS A 220 11.82 -9.12 29.07
N LYS A 221 13.16 -8.99 28.94
CA LYS A 221 13.78 -7.86 28.25
C LYS A 221 13.89 -8.01 26.73
N ASP A 222 14.32 -9.19 26.26
CA ASP A 222 14.86 -9.29 24.90
C ASP A 222 13.80 -9.45 23.82
N LYS A 223 12.93 -10.45 23.99
CA LYS A 223 11.91 -10.80 23.01
C LYS A 223 10.68 -11.33 23.71
N HIS A 224 9.55 -11.17 23.06
CA HIS A 224 8.32 -11.83 23.52
C HIS A 224 8.56 -13.34 23.68
N LYS A 225 8.06 -13.91 24.79
CA LYS A 225 8.28 -15.29 25.26
C LYS A 225 9.68 -15.62 25.77
N MET A 226 10.61 -14.66 25.86
CA MET A 226 11.86 -14.87 26.60
C MET A 226 11.56 -15.10 28.08
N MET A 227 12.22 -16.05 28.72
CA MET A 227 12.15 -16.26 30.17
C MET A 227 13.57 -16.19 30.74
N PRO A 228 13.86 -15.27 31.67
CA PRO A 228 15.18 -15.20 32.28
C PRO A 228 15.39 -16.36 33.26
N THR A 229 16.65 -16.65 33.56
CA THR A 229 17.01 -17.49 34.71
C THR A 229 17.03 -16.62 35.97
N CYS A 230 16.71 -17.22 37.13
CA CYS A 230 16.76 -16.51 38.42
C CYS A 230 18.17 -15.92 38.68
N GLN A 231 19.19 -16.70 38.32
CA GLN A 231 20.60 -16.38 38.52
C GLN A 231 21.05 -15.16 37.71
N SER A 232 20.37 -14.82 36.62
CA SER A 232 20.72 -13.64 35.81
C SER A 232 20.65 -12.32 36.59
N CYS A 233 19.87 -12.29 37.68
CA CYS A 233 19.78 -11.14 38.60
C CYS A 233 20.20 -11.49 40.03
N HIS A 234 19.96 -12.72 40.50
CA HIS A 234 20.20 -13.11 41.89
C HIS A 234 21.55 -13.78 42.16
N GLY A 235 22.35 -14.06 41.12
CA GLY A 235 23.61 -14.78 41.27
C GLY A 235 23.39 -16.19 41.82
N THR A 236 24.21 -16.58 42.80
CA THR A 236 24.21 -17.91 43.42
C THR A 236 23.83 -17.81 44.90
N PRO A 237 22.52 -17.83 45.23
CA PRO A 237 22.05 -17.63 46.61
C PRO A 237 22.24 -18.85 47.53
N HIS A 238 22.57 -20.02 46.96
CA HIS A 238 22.74 -21.28 47.70
C HIS A 238 24.10 -21.93 47.42
N PRO A 239 24.63 -22.75 48.35
CA PRO A 239 25.87 -23.49 48.14
C PRO A 239 25.80 -24.46 46.95
N ALA A 240 26.96 -24.73 46.33
CA ALA A 240 27.06 -25.58 45.13
C ALA A 240 26.45 -26.98 45.31
N GLY A 241 26.60 -27.59 46.49
CA GLY A 241 26.00 -28.90 46.78
C GLY A 241 24.47 -28.91 46.72
N MET A 242 23.81 -27.82 47.14
CA MET A 242 22.34 -27.70 47.05
C MET A 242 21.91 -27.50 45.60
N LEU A 243 22.58 -26.60 44.87
CA LEU A 243 22.27 -26.33 43.47
C LEU A 243 22.51 -27.53 42.55
N SER A 244 23.49 -28.38 42.89
CA SER A 244 23.74 -29.63 42.16
C SER A 244 22.63 -30.67 42.38
N ARG A 245 22.03 -30.72 43.58
CA ARG A 245 20.93 -31.65 43.89
C ARG A 245 19.57 -31.12 43.45
N PHE A 246 19.37 -29.79 43.48
CA PHE A 246 18.13 -29.11 43.14
C PHE A 246 18.40 -28.01 42.10
N PRO A 247 18.53 -28.36 40.81
CA PRO A 247 18.91 -27.40 39.76
C PRO A 247 17.79 -26.41 39.42
N LYS A 248 16.53 -26.69 39.79
CA LYS A 248 15.38 -25.83 39.51
C LYS A 248 14.96 -25.12 40.78
N CYS A 249 15.19 -23.81 40.82
CA CYS A 249 14.78 -22.96 41.95
C CYS A 249 13.29 -23.14 42.28
N GLY A 250 12.45 -23.33 41.26
CA GLY A 250 10.99 -23.43 41.43
C GLY A 250 10.48 -24.70 42.10
N ASP A 251 11.31 -25.73 42.25
CA ASP A 251 10.94 -26.94 43.01
C ASP A 251 10.73 -26.59 44.49
N CYS A 252 11.44 -25.57 44.99
CA CYS A 252 11.29 -25.05 46.34
C CYS A 252 10.76 -23.61 46.38
N HIS A 253 10.89 -22.79 45.34
CA HIS A 253 10.49 -21.38 45.37
C HIS A 253 9.28 -21.05 44.49
N SER A 254 8.62 -22.04 43.88
CA SER A 254 7.52 -21.85 42.91
C SER A 254 7.99 -21.04 41.68
N ILE A 255 7.18 -20.11 41.18
CA ILE A 255 7.49 -19.32 39.97
C ILE A 255 7.76 -17.85 40.32
N ALA A 256 8.46 -17.14 39.44
CA ALA A 256 8.80 -15.72 39.63
C ALA A 256 7.57 -14.82 39.90
N HIS A 257 6.40 -15.17 39.35
CA HIS A 257 5.15 -14.44 39.58
C HIS A 257 4.45 -14.79 40.90
N SER A 258 4.90 -15.79 41.64
CA SER A 258 4.29 -16.24 42.91
C SER A 258 5.33 -16.91 43.79
N LEU A 259 6.46 -16.24 43.98
CA LEU A 259 7.59 -16.80 44.73
C LEU A 259 7.17 -17.12 46.16
N ASN A 260 7.63 -18.26 46.68
CA ASN A 260 7.46 -18.65 48.08
C ASN A 260 5.99 -18.73 48.55
N ARG A 261 5.06 -18.98 47.62
CA ARG A 261 3.68 -19.36 47.96
C ARG A 261 3.53 -20.87 47.85
N TRP A 262 3.78 -21.56 48.96
CA TRP A 262 3.62 -23.01 49.11
C TRP A 262 2.18 -23.42 49.45
N ASP A 263 1.37 -22.44 49.80
CA ASP A 263 0.06 -22.63 50.42
C ASP A 263 -1.03 -22.36 49.38
N SER A 264 -1.34 -23.40 48.62
CA SER A 264 -2.71 -23.70 48.21
C SER A 264 -2.66 -25.05 47.52
N GLY A 265 -3.33 -26.04 48.10
CA GLY A 265 -3.47 -27.38 47.55
C GLY A 265 -4.22 -27.39 46.21
N ALA A 266 -3.63 -26.86 45.15
CA ALA A 266 -3.89 -27.33 43.81
C ALA A 266 -3.19 -28.69 43.70
N LYS A 267 -3.99 -29.76 43.79
CA LYS A 267 -3.63 -31.06 43.24
C LYS A 267 -2.86 -30.81 41.95
N LYS A 268 -1.68 -31.42 41.80
CA LYS A 268 -1.01 -31.55 40.50
C LYS A 268 -2.09 -31.97 39.50
N GLU A 269 -2.51 -31.10 38.60
CA GLU A 269 -3.19 -31.57 37.40
C GLU A 269 -2.19 -32.51 36.73
N ALA A 270 -2.55 -33.78 36.69
CA ALA A 270 -1.81 -34.76 35.93
C ALA A 270 -1.67 -34.22 34.51
N ALA A 271 -0.48 -34.36 33.93
CA ALA A 271 -0.29 -34.11 32.51
C ALA A 271 -1.41 -34.83 31.74
N PRO A 272 -2.08 -34.17 30.77
CA PRO A 272 -3.11 -34.84 29.99
C PRO A 272 -2.52 -36.13 29.42
N ALA A 273 -3.18 -37.25 29.72
CA ALA A 273 -2.80 -38.54 29.20
C ALA A 273 -2.65 -38.41 27.68
N ALA A 274 -1.51 -38.86 27.15
CA ALA A 274 -1.27 -38.89 25.72
C ALA A 274 -2.44 -39.61 25.05
N GLN A 275 -3.18 -38.91 24.19
CA GLN A 275 -4.27 -39.54 23.43
C GLN A 275 -3.68 -40.70 22.61
N PRO A 276 -4.32 -41.88 22.61
CA PRO A 276 -3.88 -42.98 21.76
C PRO A 276 -3.89 -42.52 20.30
N LYS A 277 -2.76 -42.69 19.63
CA LYS A 277 -2.61 -42.40 18.19
C LYS A 277 -3.72 -43.12 17.44
N LYS A 278 -4.67 -42.38 16.87
CA LYS A 278 -5.60 -42.93 15.88
C LYS A 278 -4.78 -43.42 14.70
N VAL A 279 -4.76 -44.74 14.52
CA VAL A 279 -4.31 -45.37 13.29
C VAL A 279 -5.28 -44.93 12.19
N ILE A 280 -4.84 -43.99 11.36
CA ILE A 280 -5.52 -43.68 10.10
C ILE A 280 -5.27 -44.86 9.18
N LYS A 281 -6.27 -45.73 9.02
CA LYS A 281 -6.31 -46.69 7.92
C LYS A 281 -6.45 -45.87 6.64
N LYS A 282 -5.42 -45.93 5.78
CA LYS A 282 -5.49 -45.44 4.40
C LYS A 282 -6.65 -46.16 3.68
N LYS A 283 -7.57 -45.37 3.15
CA LYS A 283 -8.30 -45.68 1.93
C LYS A 283 -7.92 -44.60 0.93
#